data_AF-A0AAW2L217-F1
#
_entry.id   AF-A0AAW2L217-F1
#
_cell.length_a   1.000
_cell.length_b   1.000
_cell.length_c   1.000
_cell.angle_alpha   90.00
_cell.angle_beta   90.00
_cell.angle_gamma   90.00
#
_symmetry.space_group_name_H-M   'P 1'
#
loop_
_entity.id
_entity.type
_entity.pdbx_description
1 polymer ?
#
loop_
_entity_poly.entity_id
_entity_poly.type
_entity_poly.pdbx_seq_one_letter_code
_entity_poly.pdbx_strand_id
1 'polypeptide(L)'
;MEEDASTSGNTNISPQLLNEWIEIQDSLKKRLITDDQFDWKLPPMEDQDSEGIEENQDSDGEILKYVGGVDLSFSRNDSLIACATLVVLDISTLEVVREDSSITKLRNPYVPGFLAFREAMQSTKGSLKPIFISVGHRVSLPSAIKIVKLCGRFRVPEPIRQHTIINGCHLT
;
A
#
# COMPACT_ATOMS: atom_id res chain seq x y z
N MET A 1 -8.29 -38.66 -13.41
CA MET A 1 -8.31 -38.20 -14.81
C MET A 1 -9.63 -37.48 -14.96
N GLU A 2 -9.74 -36.29 -14.36
CA GLU A 2 -9.37 -34.99 -14.97
C GLU A 2 -10.22 -34.71 -16.21
N GLU A 3 -11.14 -33.77 -16.07
CA GLU A 3 -11.04 -32.49 -16.78
C GLU A 3 -11.88 -31.44 -16.03
N ASP A 4 -11.19 -30.60 -15.25
CA ASP A 4 -11.75 -29.42 -14.61
C ASP A 4 -11.99 -28.34 -15.69
N ALA A 5 -13.26 -27.98 -15.88
CA ALA A 5 -13.67 -26.90 -16.76
C ALA A 5 -13.22 -25.55 -16.18
N SER A 6 -12.15 -25.02 -16.77
CA SER A 6 -11.66 -23.66 -16.56
C SER A 6 -12.73 -22.63 -16.96
N THR A 7 -13.38 -22.03 -15.96
CA THR A 7 -14.26 -20.88 -16.19
C THR A 7 -13.39 -19.65 -16.35
N SER A 8 -12.91 -19.41 -17.57
CA SER A 8 -12.29 -18.15 -17.98
C SER A 8 -13.38 -17.06 -18.04
N GLY A 9 -13.35 -16.15 -17.08
CA GLY A 9 -14.21 -14.96 -17.09
C GLY A 9 -13.88 -14.11 -18.32
N ASN A 10 -14.73 -14.20 -19.34
CA ASN A 10 -14.59 -13.45 -20.58
C ASN A 10 -15.06 -12.01 -20.34
N THR A 11 -14.15 -11.12 -19.93
CA THR A 11 -14.47 -9.72 -19.64
C THR A 11 -14.54 -8.92 -20.93
N ASN A 12 -15.70 -8.89 -21.59
CA ASN A 12 -16.00 -7.97 -22.69
C ASN A 12 -16.11 -6.53 -22.15
N ILE A 13 -14.97 -5.93 -21.77
CA ILE A 13 -14.89 -4.50 -21.49
C ILE A 13 -14.98 -3.79 -22.83
N SER A 14 -15.92 -2.85 -22.96
CA SER A 14 -16.08 -2.12 -24.22
C SER A 14 -14.83 -1.28 -24.52
N PRO A 15 -14.40 -1.18 -25.78
CA PRO A 15 -13.25 -0.33 -26.14
C PRO A 15 -13.44 1.12 -25.70
N GLN A 16 -14.68 1.62 -25.68
CA GLN A 16 -15.01 2.96 -25.19
C GLN A 16 -14.69 3.12 -23.69
N LEU A 17 -15.10 2.14 -22.86
CA LEU A 17 -14.83 2.18 -21.42
C LEU A 17 -13.34 2.06 -21.13
N LEU A 18 -12.61 1.24 -21.91
CA LEU A 18 -11.17 1.12 -21.78
C LEU A 18 -10.44 2.43 -22.12
N ASN A 19 -10.85 3.11 -23.19
CA ASN A 19 -10.28 4.41 -23.55
C ASN A 19 -10.57 5.47 -22.47
N GLU A 20 -11.80 5.50 -21.94
CA GLU A 20 -12.16 6.39 -20.84
C GLU A 20 -11.26 6.15 -19.61
N TRP A 21 -10.99 4.88 -19.27
CA TRP A 21 -10.09 4.55 -18.15
C TRP A 21 -8.65 4.98 -18.38
N ILE A 22 -8.14 4.84 -19.60
CA ILE A 22 -6.79 5.31 -19.98
C ILE A 22 -6.71 6.84 -19.85
N GLU A 23 -7.71 7.56 -20.35
CA GLU A 23 -7.76 9.02 -20.27
C GLU A 23 -7.81 9.52 -18.81
N ILE A 24 -8.64 8.88 -17.98
CA ILE A 24 -8.70 9.18 -16.54
C ILE A 24 -7.34 8.90 -15.89
N GLN A 25 -6.71 7.76 -16.19
CA GLN A 25 -5.41 7.41 -15.62
C GLN A 25 -4.34 8.43 -16.01
N ASP A 26 -4.27 8.83 -17.28
CA ASP A 26 -3.32 9.83 -17.77
C ASP A 26 -3.57 11.20 -17.12
N SER A 27 -4.83 11.59 -16.95
CA SER A 27 -5.22 12.81 -16.25
C SER A 27 -4.78 12.80 -14.79
N LEU A 28 -4.98 11.68 -14.07
CA LEU A 28 -4.55 11.52 -12.69
C LEU A 28 -3.03 11.47 -12.55
N LYS A 29 -2.33 10.82 -13.49
CA LYS A 29 -0.87 10.74 -13.50
C LYS A 29 -0.21 12.11 -13.64
N LYS A 30 -0.79 13.02 -14.42
CA LYS A 30 -0.32 14.42 -14.53
C LYS A 30 -0.42 15.19 -13.22
N ARG A 31 -1.24 14.73 -12.27
CA ARG A 31 -1.42 15.34 -10.94
C ARG A 31 -0.60 14.65 -9.85
N LEU A 32 0.23 13.67 -10.20
CA LEU A 32 1.11 12.99 -9.27
C LEU A 32 2.16 13.97 -8.75
N ILE A 33 2.28 14.10 -7.44
CA ILE A 33 3.33 14.87 -6.77
C ILE A 33 4.23 13.84 -6.09
N THR A 34 5.51 13.85 -6.42
CA THR A 34 6.50 12.88 -5.92
C THR A 34 7.49 13.52 -4.95
N ASP A 35 7.23 14.75 -4.52
CA ASP A 35 8.02 15.46 -3.52
C ASP A 35 7.27 15.44 -2.18
N ASP A 36 8.03 15.60 -1.08
CA ASP A 36 7.47 15.69 0.26
C ASP A 36 6.64 16.97 0.39
N GLN A 37 5.36 16.80 0.72
CA GLN A 37 4.39 17.89 0.92
C GLN A 37 3.61 17.63 2.21
N PHE A 38 4.32 17.67 3.32
CA PHE A 38 3.76 17.52 4.66
C PHE A 38 4.42 18.49 5.65
N ASP A 39 3.64 18.97 6.63
CA ASP A 39 4.09 19.92 7.65
C ASP A 39 4.68 19.23 8.90
N TRP A 40 4.68 17.89 8.91
CA TRP A 40 5.16 17.05 10.00
C TRP A 40 6.52 16.40 9.66
N LYS A 41 7.24 15.91 10.68
CA LYS A 41 8.55 15.28 10.51
C LYS A 41 8.48 13.76 10.65
N LEU A 42 9.35 13.07 9.93
CA LEU A 42 9.54 11.64 10.11
C LEU A 42 10.37 11.37 11.37
N PRO A 43 9.98 10.38 12.20
CA PRO A 43 10.79 9.96 13.34
C PRO A 43 12.24 9.67 12.95
N PRO A 44 13.23 9.97 13.82
CA PRO A 44 14.60 9.56 13.60
C PRO A 44 14.69 8.03 13.53
N MET A 45 15.50 7.52 12.59
CA MET A 45 15.80 6.09 12.48
C MET A 45 17.04 5.79 13.33
N GLU A 46 16.95 4.82 14.23
CA GLU A 46 18.13 4.24 14.89
C GLU A 46 18.83 3.26 13.92
N ASP A 47 19.41 3.77 12.83
CA ASP A 47 20.30 2.94 12.00
C ASP A 47 21.75 3.12 12.53
N GLN A 48 22.37 2.03 12.98
CA GLN A 48 23.76 1.99 13.49
C GLN A 48 24.84 2.22 12.41
N ASP A 49 24.44 2.37 11.14
CA ASP A 49 25.34 2.47 10.00
C ASP A 49 24.91 3.62 9.07
N SER A 50 25.20 4.88 9.41
CA SER A 50 25.37 5.99 8.43
C SER A 50 26.01 7.21 9.09
N GLU A 51 27.16 7.60 8.53
CA GLU A 51 27.85 8.87 8.78
C GLU A 51 26.93 10.08 8.60
N GLY A 52 27.16 11.09 9.43
CA GLY A 52 26.30 12.24 9.63
C GLY A 52 25.88 12.94 8.34
N ILE A 53 24.58 12.98 8.12
CA ILE A 53 23.94 14.08 7.41
C ILE A 53 23.32 14.95 8.51
N GLU A 54 23.92 16.11 8.73
CA GLU A 54 23.41 17.13 9.65
C GLU A 54 22.03 17.59 9.15
N GLU A 55 20.96 17.10 9.78
CA GLU A 55 19.62 17.67 9.60
C GLU A 55 19.61 19.05 10.28
N ASN A 56 19.46 20.12 9.49
CA ASN A 56 19.29 21.49 10.00
C ASN A 56 18.14 21.53 11.02
N GLN A 57 18.51 21.67 12.29
CA GLN A 57 17.60 21.77 13.43
C GLN A 57 17.02 23.18 13.51
N ASP A 58 16.00 23.48 12.70
CA ASP A 58 15.12 24.62 12.95
C ASP A 58 13.78 24.42 12.24
N SER A 59 12.86 23.71 12.90
CA SER A 59 11.41 23.80 12.63
C SER A 59 10.63 23.03 13.68
N ASP A 60 9.67 23.71 14.29
CA ASP A 60 8.78 23.29 15.39
C ASP A 60 7.66 22.33 14.90
N GLY A 61 7.98 21.43 13.97
CA GLY A 61 7.02 20.55 13.31
C GLY A 61 6.68 19.32 14.15
N GLU A 62 5.40 18.94 14.21
CA GLU A 62 4.97 17.71 14.89
C GLU A 62 5.56 16.47 14.20
N ILE A 63 5.91 15.45 14.98
CA ILE A 63 6.36 14.16 14.45
C ILE A 63 5.15 13.37 13.93
N LEU A 64 5.31 12.62 12.84
CA LEU A 64 4.30 11.67 12.33
C LEU A 64 3.80 10.77 13.48
N LYS A 65 2.48 10.73 13.69
CA LYS A 65 1.86 9.95 14.79
C LYS A 65 1.20 8.66 14.29
N TYR A 66 0.53 8.72 13.13
CA TYR A 66 -0.29 7.62 12.65
C TYR A 66 0.03 7.25 11.20
N VAL A 67 -0.03 5.96 10.90
CA VAL A 67 0.13 5.42 9.55
C VAL A 67 -1.07 4.55 9.19
N GLY A 68 -1.65 4.81 8.01
CA GLY A 68 -2.77 4.05 7.47
C GLY A 68 -2.31 2.97 6.50
N GLY A 69 -2.94 1.80 6.55
CA GLY A 69 -2.86 0.74 5.55
C GLY A 69 -4.24 0.50 4.94
N VAL A 70 -4.27 0.26 3.63
CA VAL A 70 -5.48 -0.12 2.90
C VAL A 70 -5.14 -1.32 2.03
N ASP A 71 -6.04 -2.30 2.00
CA ASP A 71 -5.95 -3.47 1.15
C ASP A 71 -7.37 -4.01 0.87
N LEU A 72 -7.49 -4.66 -0.28
CA LEU A 72 -8.72 -5.17 -0.83
C LEU A 72 -8.55 -6.67 -1.09
N SER A 73 -9.30 -7.48 -0.36
CA SER A 73 -9.23 -8.95 -0.46
C SER A 73 -10.51 -9.49 -1.11
N PHE A 74 -10.36 -10.38 -2.09
CA PHE A 74 -11.48 -10.95 -2.84
C PHE A 74 -11.96 -12.26 -2.20
N SER A 75 -13.27 -12.53 -2.29
CA SER A 75 -13.83 -13.82 -1.90
C SER A 75 -13.29 -14.94 -2.80
N ARG A 76 -13.01 -16.10 -2.21
CA ARG A 76 -12.61 -17.30 -2.96
C ARG A 76 -13.72 -17.84 -3.85
N ASN A 77 -14.98 -17.53 -3.50
CA ASN A 77 -16.16 -18.08 -4.16
C ASN A 77 -16.73 -17.14 -5.23
N ASP A 78 -16.50 -15.83 -5.11
CA ASP A 78 -17.02 -14.82 -6.05
C ASP A 78 -16.01 -13.67 -6.20
N SER A 79 -15.39 -13.55 -7.38
CA SER A 79 -14.40 -12.51 -7.69
C SER A 79 -15.00 -11.10 -7.81
N LEU A 80 -16.33 -10.97 -7.78
CA LEU A 80 -17.01 -9.68 -7.67
C LEU A 80 -17.21 -9.26 -6.23
N ILE A 81 -17.05 -10.15 -5.25
CA ILE A 81 -17.17 -9.81 -3.83
C ILE A 81 -15.77 -9.55 -3.28
N ALA A 82 -15.58 -8.36 -2.71
CA ALA A 82 -14.34 -7.97 -2.07
C ALA A 82 -14.61 -7.34 -0.71
N CYS A 83 -13.70 -7.58 0.24
CA CYS A 83 -13.62 -6.87 1.51
C CYS A 83 -12.55 -5.79 1.38
N ALA A 84 -12.98 -4.53 1.45
CA ALA A 84 -12.09 -3.39 1.59
C ALA A 84 -11.85 -3.16 3.07
N THR A 85 -10.59 -3.06 3.47
CA THR A 85 -10.24 -2.85 4.87
C THR A 85 -9.34 -1.60 4.97
N LEU A 86 -9.43 -0.88 6.06
CA LEU A 86 -8.60 0.26 6.44
C LEU A 86 -8.10 -0.01 7.86
N VAL A 87 -6.79 0.12 8.06
CA VAL A 87 -6.16 0.01 9.38
C VAL A 87 -5.35 1.27 9.63
N VAL A 88 -5.43 1.82 10.83
CA VAL A 88 -4.60 2.92 11.28
C VAL A 88 -3.78 2.44 12.47
N LEU A 89 -2.47 2.61 12.40
CA LEU A 89 -1.53 2.28 13.48
C LEU A 89 -0.95 3.55 14.08
N ASP A 90 -0.64 3.50 15.37
CA ASP A 90 0.29 4.43 16.00
C ASP A 90 1.73 4.05 15.57
N ILE A 91 2.51 5.01 15.07
CA ILE A 91 3.83 4.71 14.50
C ILE A 91 4.88 4.34 15.57
N SER A 92 4.70 4.79 16.81
CA SER A 92 5.67 4.58 17.89
C SER A 92 5.53 3.18 18.50
N THR A 93 4.30 2.70 18.62
CA THR A 93 3.98 1.39 19.21
C THR A 93 3.73 0.32 18.15
N LEU A 94 3.34 0.73 16.93
CA LEU A 94 2.81 -0.11 15.85
C LEU A 94 1.56 -0.91 16.25
N GLU A 95 0.81 -0.39 17.22
CA GLU A 95 -0.48 -0.93 17.64
C GLU A 95 -1.64 -0.33 16.82
N VAL A 96 -2.69 -1.14 16.61
CA VAL A 96 -3.88 -0.72 15.87
C VAL A 96 -4.69 0.26 16.71
N VAL A 97 -4.88 1.47 16.21
CA VAL A 97 -5.73 2.49 16.85
C VAL A 97 -7.13 2.56 16.23
N ARG A 98 -7.26 2.17 14.96
CA ARG A 98 -8.56 2.06 14.29
C ARG A 98 -8.49 1.00 13.20
N GLU A 99 -9.59 0.27 13.05
CA GLU A 99 -9.86 -0.57 11.89
C GLU A 99 -11.26 -0.29 11.38
N ASP A 100 -11.45 -0.41 10.08
CA ASP A 100 -12.76 -0.40 9.43
C ASP A 100 -12.73 -1.36 8.25
N SER A 101 -13.81 -2.10 8.04
CA SER A 101 -13.92 -3.07 6.97
C SER A 101 -15.31 -3.04 6.35
N SER A 102 -15.36 -3.19 5.03
CA SER A 102 -16.61 -3.17 4.28
C SER A 102 -16.58 -4.20 3.16
N ILE A 103 -17.56 -5.11 3.21
CA ILE A 103 -17.80 -6.05 2.12
C ILE A 103 -18.60 -5.35 1.04
N THR A 104 -18.09 -5.35 -0.19
CA THR A 104 -18.72 -4.72 -1.34
C THR A 104 -18.72 -5.63 -2.56
N LYS A 105 -19.72 -5.45 -3.41
CA LYS A 105 -19.81 -6.11 -4.71
C LYS A 105 -19.32 -5.16 -5.80
N LEU A 106 -18.18 -5.49 -6.39
CA LEU A 106 -17.58 -4.76 -7.49
C LEU A 106 -18.41 -4.95 -8.76
N ARG A 107 -18.58 -3.85 -9.50
CA ARG A 107 -19.30 -3.83 -10.78
C ARG A 107 -18.40 -4.19 -11.96
N ASN A 108 -17.09 -4.04 -11.78
CA ASN A 108 -16.09 -4.27 -12.82
C ASN A 108 -15.02 -5.24 -12.31
N PRO A 109 -14.64 -6.24 -13.12
CA PRO A 109 -13.58 -7.17 -12.77
C PRO A 109 -12.20 -6.49 -12.79
N TYR A 110 -11.24 -7.08 -12.08
CA TYR A 110 -9.86 -6.58 -12.04
C TYR A 110 -9.22 -6.58 -13.44
N VAL A 111 -8.64 -5.45 -13.84
CA VAL A 111 -7.87 -5.30 -15.08
C VAL A 111 -6.40 -5.03 -14.72
N PRO A 112 -5.48 -5.98 -14.98
CA PRO A 112 -4.05 -5.76 -14.77
C PRO A 112 -3.48 -4.75 -15.79
N GLY A 113 -2.63 -3.82 -15.37
CA GLY A 113 -1.92 -2.94 -16.31
C GLY A 113 -1.41 -1.61 -15.76
N PHE A 114 -1.86 -1.20 -14.57
CA PHE A 114 -1.68 0.19 -14.10
C PHE A 114 -0.75 0.33 -12.90
N LEU A 115 0.33 -0.44 -12.87
CA LEU A 115 1.22 -0.46 -11.72
C LEU A 115 2.54 0.28 -12.00
N ALA A 116 2.80 1.31 -11.21
CA ALA A 116 3.93 2.24 -11.37
C ALA A 116 5.30 1.65 -10.96
N PHE A 117 6.37 2.40 -11.27
CA PHE A 117 7.79 2.09 -11.01
C PHE A 117 8.04 1.62 -9.57
N ARG A 118 8.85 0.57 -9.41
CA ARG A 118 9.04 -0.17 -8.17
C ARG A 118 10.52 -0.24 -7.80
N GLU A 119 10.88 0.20 -6.60
CA GLU A 119 12.20 -0.03 -6.01
C GLU A 119 12.16 -1.26 -5.10
N ALA A 120 13.15 -2.14 -5.22
CA ALA A 120 13.25 -3.32 -4.37
C ALA A 120 13.93 -2.96 -3.04
N MET A 121 13.27 -3.23 -1.92
CA MET A 121 13.81 -3.06 -0.58
C MET A 121 13.73 -4.36 0.22
N GLN A 122 14.76 -4.64 1.01
CA GLN A 122 14.67 -5.58 2.12
C GLN A 122 14.01 -4.90 3.32
N SER A 123 12.78 -5.30 3.65
CA SER A 123 12.02 -4.68 4.75
C SER A 123 12.60 -4.96 6.14
N THR A 124 13.27 -6.11 6.34
CA THR A 124 13.85 -6.53 7.63
C THR A 124 15.13 -7.33 7.42
N LYS A 125 16.10 -7.21 8.35
CA LYS A 125 17.34 -8.01 8.35
C LYS A 125 16.97 -9.51 8.35
N GLY A 126 17.43 -10.26 7.33
CA GLY A 126 17.19 -11.70 7.19
C GLY A 126 16.04 -12.13 6.26
N SER A 127 15.24 -11.21 5.72
CA SER A 127 14.24 -11.58 4.69
C SER A 127 14.88 -11.72 3.31
N LEU A 128 14.88 -12.94 2.77
CA LEU A 128 15.51 -13.25 1.47
C LEU A 128 14.75 -12.74 0.24
N LYS A 129 13.45 -12.40 0.37
CA LYS A 129 12.73 -11.80 -0.77
C LYS A 129 12.38 -10.33 -0.49
N PRO A 130 12.64 -9.41 -1.42
CA PRO A 130 12.38 -7.99 -1.22
C PRO A 130 10.88 -7.69 -1.29
N ILE A 131 10.50 -6.54 -0.73
CA ILE A 131 9.26 -5.84 -1.04
C ILE A 131 9.56 -4.75 -2.06
N PHE A 132 8.59 -4.41 -2.89
CA PHE A 132 8.74 -3.35 -3.89
C PHE A 132 7.98 -2.11 -3.45
N ILE A 133 8.66 -0.98 -3.33
CA ILE A 133 8.10 0.30 -2.89
C ILE A 133 8.09 1.26 -4.07
N SER A 134 6.98 1.96 -4.24
CA SER A 134 6.79 2.97 -5.27
C SER A 134 6.25 4.23 -4.64
N VAL A 135 6.58 5.40 -5.18
CA VAL A 135 5.95 6.65 -4.75
C VAL A 135 4.45 6.59 -5.05
N GLY A 136 3.65 6.95 -4.05
CA GLY A 136 2.23 7.26 -4.18
C GLY A 136 2.05 8.72 -4.56
N HIS A 137 1.53 9.54 -3.63
CA HIS A 137 1.28 10.96 -3.85
C HIS A 137 1.75 11.77 -2.65
N ARG A 138 2.38 12.93 -2.89
CA ARG A 138 2.88 13.90 -1.88
C ARG A 138 3.92 13.36 -0.90
N VAL A 139 4.68 12.38 -1.36
CA VAL A 139 5.79 11.78 -0.61
C VAL A 139 6.92 11.46 -1.57
N SER A 140 8.14 11.79 -1.18
CA SER A 140 9.35 11.42 -1.91
C SER A 140 9.68 9.96 -1.72
N LEU A 141 10.44 9.40 -2.66
CA LEU A 141 10.86 8.00 -2.60
C LEU A 141 11.71 7.69 -1.35
N PRO A 142 12.71 8.52 -0.97
CA PRO A 142 13.43 8.34 0.29
C PRO A 142 12.52 8.37 1.53
N SER A 143 11.57 9.31 1.58
CA SER A 143 10.61 9.41 2.68
C SER A 143 9.65 8.23 2.74
N ALA A 144 9.16 7.75 1.60
CA ALA A 144 8.32 6.55 1.52
C ALA A 144 9.06 5.30 2.03
N ILE A 145 10.33 5.14 1.64
CA ILE A 145 11.23 4.10 2.15
C ILE A 145 11.38 4.20 3.67
N LYS A 146 11.63 5.40 4.20
CA LYS A 146 11.75 5.64 5.64
C LYS A 146 10.46 5.26 6.37
N ILE A 147 9.30 5.69 5.89
CA ILE A 147 7.99 5.32 6.48
C ILE A 147 7.79 3.81 6.50
N VAL A 148 8.08 3.13 5.39
CA VAL A 148 7.92 1.66 5.29
C VAL A 148 8.82 0.93 6.28
N LYS A 149 10.08 1.38 6.42
CA LYS A 149 11.01 0.84 7.41
C LYS A 149 10.52 1.05 8.85
N LEU A 150 9.94 2.22 9.17
CA LEU A 150 9.36 2.47 10.51
C LEU A 150 8.22 1.49 10.83
N CYS A 151 7.49 1.05 9.80
CA CYS A 151 6.42 0.07 9.92
C CYS A 151 6.90 -1.40 9.87
N GLY A 152 8.20 -1.64 9.70
CA GLY A 152 8.78 -2.94 9.36
C GLY A 152 9.18 -3.79 10.58
N ARG A 153 8.21 -4.28 11.37
CA ARG A 153 8.50 -5.34 12.38
C ARG A 153 8.80 -6.69 11.74
N PHE A 154 8.14 -6.95 10.61
CA PHE A 154 8.27 -8.15 9.80
C PHE A 154 8.55 -7.74 8.35
N ARG A 155 8.75 -8.75 7.50
CA ARG A 155 8.94 -8.54 6.06
C ARG A 155 7.83 -7.69 5.42
N VAL A 156 6.58 -7.91 5.81
CA VAL A 156 5.44 -7.13 5.33
C VAL A 156 5.19 -6.03 6.36
N PRO A 157 5.11 -4.75 5.94
CA PRO A 157 4.86 -3.64 6.85
C PRO A 157 3.58 -3.85 7.65
N GLU A 158 3.57 -3.44 8.91
CA GLU A 158 2.47 -3.76 9.82
C GLU A 158 1.09 -3.33 9.35
N PRO A 159 0.88 -2.14 8.76
CA PRO A 159 -0.45 -1.77 8.29
C PRO A 159 -1.03 -2.78 7.27
N ILE A 160 -0.18 -3.35 6.41
CA ILE A 160 -0.57 -4.35 5.42
C ILE A 160 -0.66 -5.75 6.04
N ARG A 161 0.17 -6.07 7.03
CA ARG A 161 0.08 -7.35 7.74
C ARG A 161 -1.24 -7.47 8.52
N GLN A 162 -1.71 -6.39 9.14
CA GLN A 162 -2.97 -6.37 9.88
C GLN A 162 -4.17 -6.71 8.98
N HIS A 163 -4.18 -6.27 7.72
CA HIS A 163 -5.21 -6.69 6.76
C HIS A 163 -5.34 -8.18 6.60
N THR A 164 -4.21 -8.89 6.52
CA THR A 164 -4.24 -10.35 6.38
C THR A 164 -4.90 -11.00 7.60
N ILE A 165 -4.67 -10.46 8.79
CA ILE A 165 -5.26 -10.94 10.04
C ILE A 165 -6.77 -10.66 10.05
N ILE A 166 -7.18 -9.43 9.74
CA ILE A 166 -8.58 -9.00 9.76
C ILE A 166 -9.39 -9.74 8.70
N ASN A 167 -8.90 -9.79 7.46
CA ASN A 167 -9.60 -10.42 6.34
C ASN A 167 -9.62 -11.95 6.47
N GLY A 168 -8.59 -12.55 7.09
CA GLY A 168 -8.59 -13.96 7.45
C GLY A 168 -9.71 -14.36 8.41
N CYS A 169 -10.25 -13.42 9.18
CA CYS A 169 -11.40 -13.64 10.06
C CYS A 169 -12.77 -13.38 9.39
N HIS A 170 -12.81 -12.59 8.31
CA HIS A 170 -14.06 -12.15 7.67
C HIS A 170 -14.41 -12.89 6.36
N LEU A 171 -13.43 -13.52 5.69
CA LEU A 171 -13.59 -14.14 4.38
C LEU A 171 -13.55 -15.70 4.39
N THR A 172 -13.69 -16.33 5.58
CA THR A 172 -13.84 -17.79 5.74
C THR A 172 -15.29 -18.25 5.76
#